data_AF-A0A0M4I5Q0-F1
#
_entry.id   AF-A0A0M4I5Q0-F1
#
_cell.length_a   1.000
_cell.length_b   1.000
_cell.length_c   1.000
_cell.angle_alpha   90.00
_cell.angle_beta   90.00
_cell.angle_gamma   90.00
#
_symmetry.space_group_name_H-M   'P 1'
#
loop_
_entity.id
_entity.type
_entity.pdbx_description
1 polymer ?
#
loop_
_entity_poly.entity_id
_entity_poly.type
_entity_poly.pdbx_seq_one_letter_code
_entity_poly.pdbx_strand_id
1 'polypeptide(L)'
;MTSHLRRLLAEVVLFITEFAIVLAVGVLGVAGFLAISREVFDQDAATFDADAFRWTQRLFGAEQQQWVEAITFFASRNFIVAAALIVILYFLVLRKHRWYTLMVPVVALGGITLNIALKGIYQRPRPLLPLTSASGLSFPSGHAMISACFYGLLIYLVYNHVRRHKVWRWVLIGALALLILLIGITRVYLRVHYATDVMAGILAGISWLLIAIPLLRRLEGVIKKRYRNDPQLAEKQAL
;
A
#
# COMPACT_ATOMS: atom_id res chain seq x y z
N MET A 1 -13.48 11.94 -41.40
CA MET A 1 -12.51 11.45 -40.40
C MET A 1 -13.28 10.57 -39.40
N THR A 2 -13.12 9.26 -39.50
CA THR A 2 -14.06 8.24 -38.98
C THR A 2 -14.11 8.22 -37.44
N SER A 3 -15.28 7.90 -36.87
CA SER A 3 -15.50 7.73 -35.42
C SER A 3 -14.52 6.76 -34.76
N HIS A 4 -13.98 5.81 -35.54
CA HIS A 4 -12.93 4.88 -35.13
C HIS A 4 -11.60 5.57 -34.83
N LEU A 5 -11.17 6.54 -35.64
CA LEU A 5 -9.93 7.28 -35.38
C LEU A 5 -10.03 8.10 -34.08
N ARG A 6 -11.17 8.79 -33.86
CA ARG A 6 -11.40 9.55 -32.61
C ARG A 6 -11.39 8.64 -31.38
N ARG A 7 -12.00 7.47 -31.47
CA ARG A 7 -12.02 6.49 -30.38
C ARG A 7 -10.62 5.93 -30.09
N LEU A 8 -9.87 5.56 -31.12
CA LEU A 8 -8.51 5.05 -30.99
C LEU A 8 -7.57 6.11 -30.40
N LEU A 9 -7.69 7.36 -30.84
CA LEU A 9 -6.96 8.49 -30.25
C LEU A 9 -7.33 8.70 -28.77
N ALA A 10 -8.62 8.63 -28.41
CA ALA A 10 -9.04 8.75 -27.02
C ALA A 10 -8.50 7.62 -26.13
N GLU A 11 -8.50 6.38 -26.62
CA GLU A 11 -7.94 5.23 -25.90
C GLU A 11 -6.42 5.35 -25.72
N VAL A 12 -5.69 5.81 -26.75
CA VAL A 12 -4.24 6.06 -26.67
C VAL A 12 -3.93 7.21 -25.71
N VAL A 13 -4.66 8.33 -25.78
CA VAL A 13 -4.47 9.47 -24.87
C VAL A 13 -4.77 9.08 -23.42
N LEU A 14 -5.82 8.30 -23.18
CA LEU A 14 -6.14 7.79 -21.84
C LEU A 14 -5.01 6.89 -21.32
N PHE A 15 -4.54 5.96 -22.14
CA PHE A 15 -3.43 5.07 -21.78
C PHE A 15 -2.14 5.83 -21.46
N ILE A 16 -1.76 6.80 -22.30
CA ILE A 16 -0.58 7.65 -22.07
C ILE A 16 -0.73 8.44 -20.77
N THR A 17 -1.92 9.02 -20.55
CA THR A 17 -2.21 9.78 -19.32
C THR A 17 -2.12 8.91 -18.08
N GLU A 18 -2.76 7.73 -18.09
CA GLU A 18 -2.69 6.78 -16.97
C GLU A 18 -1.25 6.31 -16.71
N PHE A 19 -0.50 6.00 -17.76
CA PHE A 19 0.91 5.61 -17.67
C PHE A 19 1.77 6.72 -17.10
N ALA A 20 1.61 7.96 -17.58
CA ALA A 20 2.35 9.11 -17.10
C ALA A 20 2.05 9.40 -15.63
N ILE A 21 0.79 9.30 -15.19
CA ILE A 21 0.41 9.49 -13.78
C ILE A 21 1.05 8.40 -12.91
N VAL A 22 0.93 7.13 -13.29
CA VAL A 22 1.52 6.01 -12.53
C VAL A 22 3.04 6.16 -12.42
N LEU A 23 3.70 6.52 -13.52
CA LEU A 23 5.14 6.77 -13.55
C LEU A 23 5.52 7.96 -12.66
N ALA A 24 4.81 9.08 -12.76
CA ALA A 24 5.05 10.27 -11.96
C ALA A 24 4.87 9.98 -10.46
N VAL A 25 3.76 9.35 -10.06
CA VAL A 25 3.52 8.98 -8.66
C VAL A 25 4.58 7.98 -8.17
N GLY A 26 4.99 7.03 -9.00
CA GLY A 26 6.04 6.06 -8.67
C GLY A 26 7.40 6.74 -8.44
N VAL A 27 7.81 7.61 -9.37
CA VAL A 27 9.06 8.38 -9.28
C VAL A 27 9.04 9.32 -8.08
N LEU A 28 7.94 10.05 -7.87
CA LEU A 28 7.78 10.92 -6.70
C LEU A 28 7.80 10.12 -5.39
N GLY A 29 7.20 8.93 -5.37
CA GLY A 29 7.21 8.03 -4.23
C GLY A 29 8.62 7.57 -3.87
N VAL A 30 9.39 7.11 -4.86
CA VAL A 30 10.79 6.69 -4.65
C VAL A 30 11.67 7.88 -4.28
N ALA A 31 11.58 8.99 -5.02
CA ALA A 31 12.35 10.20 -4.74
C ALA A 31 12.06 10.75 -3.35
N GLY A 32 10.78 10.81 -2.96
CA GLY A 32 10.37 11.21 -1.61
C GLY A 32 10.88 10.28 -0.53
N PHE A 33 10.84 8.95 -0.75
CA PHE A 33 11.43 7.99 0.19
C PHE A 33 12.93 8.22 0.36
N LEU A 34 13.66 8.43 -0.73
CA LEU A 34 15.11 8.68 -0.70
C LEU A 34 15.45 10.02 -0.05
N ALA A 35 14.66 11.07 -0.28
CA ALA A 35 14.83 12.37 0.35
C ALA A 35 14.65 12.28 1.87
N ILE A 36 13.54 11.69 2.34
CA ILE A 36 13.30 11.48 3.78
C ILE A 36 14.39 10.60 4.40
N SER A 37 14.77 9.53 3.70
CA SER A 37 15.85 8.65 4.12
C SER A 37 17.16 9.41 4.36
N ARG A 38 17.49 10.36 3.49
CA ARG A 38 18.67 11.22 3.62
C ARG A 38 18.57 12.15 4.83
N GLU A 39 17.46 12.88 4.96
CA GLU A 39 17.24 13.79 6.10
C GLU A 39 17.27 13.07 7.46
N VAL A 40 16.80 11.81 7.50
CA VAL A 40 16.86 10.96 8.69
C VAL A 40 18.29 10.59 9.05
N PHE A 41 19.14 10.30 8.05
CA PHE A 41 20.54 9.96 8.27
C PHE A 41 21.40 11.17 8.63
N ASP A 42 21.13 12.30 8.00
CA ASP A 42 21.84 13.56 8.24
C ASP A 42 21.39 14.23 9.56
N GLN A 43 20.42 13.63 10.28
CA GLN A 43 19.78 14.10 11.52
C GLN A 43 18.99 15.41 11.40
N ASP A 44 18.85 15.96 10.19
CA ASP A 44 18.10 17.17 9.90
C ASP A 44 16.59 17.03 10.20
N ALA A 45 16.07 15.80 10.17
CA ALA A 45 14.68 15.49 10.46
C ALA A 45 14.27 15.62 11.94
N ALA A 46 15.22 15.80 12.87
CA ALA A 46 14.96 15.72 14.31
C ALA A 46 13.93 16.75 14.81
N THR A 47 13.97 17.98 14.29
CA THR A 47 13.03 19.06 14.64
C THR A 47 11.62 18.74 14.14
N PHE A 48 11.50 18.33 12.87
CA PHE A 48 10.23 17.92 12.28
C PHE A 48 9.58 16.76 13.05
N ASP A 49 10.37 15.74 13.40
CA ASP A 49 9.89 14.59 14.15
C ASP A 49 9.44 14.99 15.57
N ALA A 50 10.18 15.87 16.24
CA ALA A 50 9.80 16.41 17.54
C ALA A 50 8.51 17.23 17.47
N ASP A 51 8.32 18.02 16.41
CA ASP A 51 7.13 18.84 16.18
C ASP A 51 5.91 17.96 15.94
N ALA A 52 6.06 16.89 15.18
CA ALA A 52 5.02 15.90 14.94
C ALA A 52 4.57 15.20 16.23
N PHE A 53 5.49 14.87 17.15
CA PHE A 53 5.12 14.36 18.46
C PHE A 53 4.31 15.37 19.28
N ARG A 54 4.71 16.65 19.29
CA ARG A 54 3.95 17.69 20.01
C ARG A 54 2.58 17.92 19.39
N TRP A 55 2.49 17.91 18.06
CA TRP A 55 1.23 18.06 17.34
C TRP A 55 0.26 16.93 17.66
N THR A 56 0.70 15.67 17.57
CA THR A 56 -0.15 14.51 17.90
C THR A 56 -0.60 14.52 19.36
N GLN A 57 0.28 14.90 20.31
CA GLN A 57 -0.12 15.03 21.71
C GLN A 57 -1.15 16.13 21.95
N ARG A 58 -1.04 17.29 21.27
CA ARG A 58 -2.02 18.37 21.38
C ARG A 58 -3.38 17.97 20.82
N LEU A 59 -3.39 17.24 19.70
CA LEU A 59 -4.62 16.87 19.00
C LEU A 59 -5.44 15.82 19.77
N PHE A 60 -4.77 14.86 20.42
CA PHE A 60 -5.43 13.70 21.01
C PHE A 60 -5.34 13.62 22.54
N GLY A 61 -4.59 14.52 23.19
CA GLY A 61 -4.40 14.52 24.63
C GLY A 61 -3.56 13.35 25.15
N ALA A 62 -3.45 13.21 26.47
CA ALA A 62 -2.57 12.24 27.13
C ALA A 62 -3.20 10.87 27.43
N GLU A 63 -4.53 10.74 27.44
CA GLU A 63 -5.22 9.57 28.03
C GLU A 63 -6.09 8.74 27.07
N GLN A 64 -6.07 9.00 25.76
CA GLN A 64 -7.03 8.38 24.85
C GLN A 64 -6.49 7.12 24.14
N GLN A 65 -6.13 6.08 24.90
CA GLN A 65 -5.58 4.83 24.34
C GLN A 65 -6.60 4.00 23.54
N GLN A 66 -7.89 4.03 23.87
CA GLN A 66 -8.88 3.11 23.28
C GLN A 66 -9.12 3.31 21.78
N TRP A 67 -9.25 4.55 21.30
CA TRP A 67 -9.44 4.79 19.86
C TRP A 67 -8.16 4.48 19.06
N VAL A 68 -6.99 4.71 19.66
CA VAL A 68 -5.68 4.42 19.07
C VAL A 68 -5.53 2.91 18.86
N GLU A 69 -5.92 2.12 19.86
CA GLU A 69 -5.94 0.66 19.77
C GLU A 69 -6.93 0.19 18.71
N ALA A 70 -8.14 0.77 18.67
CA ALA A 70 -9.14 0.43 17.67
C ALA A 70 -8.66 0.71 16.23
N ILE A 71 -7.97 1.83 15.98
CA ILE A 71 -7.40 2.14 14.66
C ILE A 71 -6.20 1.26 14.36
N THR A 72 -5.31 1.06 15.33
CA THR A 72 -4.10 0.23 15.15
C THR A 72 -4.46 -1.25 14.95
N PHE A 73 -5.60 -1.72 15.47
CA PHE A 73 -6.11 -3.07 15.24
C PHE A 73 -6.25 -3.40 13.75
N PHE A 74 -6.71 -2.45 12.93
CA PHE A 74 -6.80 -2.60 11.48
C PHE A 74 -5.42 -2.81 10.84
N ALA A 75 -4.36 -2.28 11.43
CA ALA A 75 -2.98 -2.51 10.99
C ALA A 75 -2.33 -3.75 11.62
N SER A 76 -3.02 -4.46 12.53
CA SER A 76 -2.46 -5.63 13.21
C SER A 76 -2.24 -6.78 12.24
N ARG A 77 -1.18 -7.56 12.50
CA ARG A 77 -0.86 -8.75 11.69
C ARG A 77 -2.05 -9.69 11.57
N ASN A 78 -2.72 -9.97 12.68
CA ASN A 78 -3.83 -10.92 12.74
C ASN A 78 -5.02 -10.43 11.90
N PHE A 79 -5.38 -9.15 12.03
CA PHE A 79 -6.46 -8.56 11.23
C PHE A 79 -6.13 -8.59 9.74
N ILE A 80 -4.93 -8.14 9.34
CA ILE A 80 -4.54 -8.08 7.92
C ILE A 80 -4.49 -9.47 7.30
N VAL A 81 -3.96 -10.47 8.01
CA VAL A 81 -3.94 -11.86 7.53
C VAL A 81 -5.38 -12.38 7.36
N ALA A 82 -6.24 -12.20 8.36
CA ALA A 82 -7.63 -12.64 8.27
C ALA A 82 -8.38 -11.94 7.12
N ALA A 83 -8.24 -10.62 6.99
CA ALA A 83 -8.84 -9.84 5.92
C ALA A 83 -8.30 -10.23 4.54
N ALA A 84 -6.99 -10.48 4.41
CA ALA A 84 -6.39 -10.97 3.17
C ALA A 84 -6.94 -12.34 2.76
N LEU A 85 -7.11 -13.27 3.71
CA LEU A 85 -7.71 -14.57 3.46
C LEU A 85 -9.17 -14.44 2.99
N ILE A 86 -9.95 -13.54 3.58
CA ILE A 86 -11.32 -13.26 3.15
C ILE A 86 -11.35 -12.74 1.71
N VAL A 87 -10.46 -11.79 1.37
CA VAL A 87 -10.36 -11.26 -0.01
C VAL A 87 -9.97 -12.37 -0.99
N ILE A 88 -8.99 -13.20 -0.63
CA ILE A 88 -8.59 -14.37 -1.42
C ILE A 88 -9.77 -15.31 -1.66
N LEU A 89 -10.51 -15.67 -0.60
CA LEU A 89 -11.65 -16.55 -0.68
C LEU A 89 -12.77 -15.97 -1.55
N TYR A 90 -13.06 -14.68 -1.40
CA TYR A 90 -14.03 -13.96 -2.22
C TYR A 90 -13.68 -14.05 -3.72
N PHE A 91 -12.42 -13.77 -4.07
CA PHE A 91 -11.98 -13.81 -5.48
C PHE A 91 -11.90 -15.23 -6.04
N LEU A 92 -11.55 -16.22 -5.20
CA LEU A 92 -11.45 -17.62 -5.58
C LEU A 92 -12.83 -18.25 -5.82
N VAL A 93 -13.76 -18.09 -4.87
CA VAL A 93 -15.06 -18.80 -4.84
C VAL A 93 -16.13 -18.07 -5.66
N LEU A 94 -16.35 -16.77 -5.39
CA LEU A 94 -17.49 -16.05 -5.97
C LEU A 94 -17.20 -15.48 -7.35
N ARG A 95 -15.93 -15.20 -7.62
CA ARG A 95 -15.51 -14.49 -8.83
C ARG A 95 -14.70 -15.36 -9.81
N LYS A 96 -14.27 -16.55 -9.39
CA LYS A 96 -13.42 -17.49 -10.17
C LYS A 96 -12.18 -16.81 -10.78
N HIS A 97 -11.71 -15.76 -10.13
CA HIS A 97 -10.69 -14.85 -10.65
C HIS A 97 -9.32 -15.24 -10.06
N ARG A 98 -8.81 -16.41 -10.49
CA ARG A 98 -7.61 -17.08 -9.91
C ARG A 98 -6.35 -16.19 -9.81
N TRP A 99 -6.21 -15.18 -10.66
CA TRP A 99 -5.06 -14.27 -10.64
C TRP A 99 -5.06 -13.27 -9.47
N TYR A 100 -6.22 -12.78 -9.04
CA TYR A 100 -6.29 -11.88 -7.89
C TYR A 100 -5.96 -12.60 -6.58
N THR A 101 -6.24 -13.91 -6.51
CA THR A 101 -5.80 -14.78 -5.41
C THR A 101 -4.28 -14.81 -5.24
N LEU A 102 -3.52 -14.69 -6.33
CA LEU A 102 -2.05 -14.62 -6.28
C LEU A 102 -1.54 -13.20 -6.00
N MET A 103 -2.28 -12.17 -6.40
CA MET A 103 -1.87 -10.78 -6.17
C MET A 103 -1.79 -10.42 -4.69
N VAL A 104 -2.77 -10.84 -3.88
CA VAL A 104 -2.82 -10.53 -2.44
C VAL A 104 -1.57 -11.01 -1.69
N PRO A 105 -1.17 -12.30 -1.76
CA PRO A 105 0.01 -12.77 -1.04
C PRO A 105 1.31 -12.19 -1.61
N VAL A 106 1.43 -11.96 -2.92
CA VAL A 106 2.64 -11.35 -3.50
C VAL A 106 2.83 -9.91 -2.99
N VAL A 107 1.76 -9.12 -2.97
CA VAL A 107 1.82 -7.75 -2.46
C VAL A 107 2.16 -7.75 -0.97
N ALA A 108 1.51 -8.60 -0.17
CA ALA A 108 1.73 -8.68 1.27
C ALA A 108 3.15 -9.16 1.62
N LEU A 109 3.58 -10.30 1.08
CA LEU A 109 4.89 -10.88 1.36
C LEU A 109 6.02 -10.01 0.82
N GLY A 110 5.86 -9.45 -0.38
CA GLY A 110 6.84 -8.53 -0.94
C GLY A 110 6.97 -7.25 -0.13
N GLY A 111 5.85 -6.67 0.33
CA GLY A 111 5.87 -5.50 1.20
C GLY A 111 6.55 -5.76 2.56
N ILE A 112 6.28 -6.91 3.18
CA ILE A 112 6.93 -7.33 4.42
C ILE A 112 8.44 -7.52 4.22
N THR A 113 8.82 -8.22 3.15
CA THR A 113 10.23 -8.50 2.82
C THR A 113 10.98 -7.20 2.58
N LEU A 114 10.40 -6.28 1.82
CA LEU A 114 10.98 -4.96 1.59
C LEU A 114 11.12 -4.16 2.90
N ASN A 115 10.11 -4.20 3.78
CA ASN A 115 10.20 -3.52 5.08
C ASN A 115 11.35 -4.07 5.94
N ILE A 116 11.51 -5.40 6.00
CA ILE A 116 12.58 -6.05 6.77
C ILE A 116 13.95 -5.70 6.18
N ALA A 117 14.09 -5.74 4.85
CA ALA A 117 15.33 -5.40 4.17
C ALA A 117 15.71 -3.93 4.43
N LEU A 118 14.78 -3.00 4.27
CA LEU A 118 15.01 -1.59 4.57
C LEU A 118 15.39 -1.39 6.04
N LYS A 119 14.70 -2.04 6.98
CA LYS A 119 15.10 -1.98 8.40
C LYS A 119 16.54 -2.41 8.60
N GLY A 120 16.96 -3.52 8.01
CA GLY A 120 18.35 -4.01 8.09
C GLY A 120 19.39 -3.05 7.52
N ILE A 121 19.03 -2.26 6.51
CA ILE A 121 19.90 -1.25 5.88
C ILE A 121 19.99 0.02 6.74
N TYR A 122 18.85 0.55 7.17
CA TYR A 122 18.79 1.87 7.82
C TYR A 122 19.10 1.82 9.31
N GLN A 123 18.80 0.72 10.00
CA GLN A 123 19.13 0.48 11.41
C GLN A 123 18.76 1.60 12.39
N ARG A 124 17.74 2.41 12.05
CA ARG A 124 17.32 3.55 12.89
C ARG A 124 16.73 3.07 14.22
N PRO A 125 17.21 3.56 15.38
CA PRO A 125 16.60 3.27 16.68
C PRO A 125 15.20 3.89 16.78
N ARG A 126 14.38 3.36 17.70
CA ARG A 126 13.03 3.89 17.97
C ARG A 126 13.08 5.14 18.86
N PRO A 127 12.01 5.96 18.86
CA PRO A 127 11.88 7.05 19.81
C PRO A 127 11.94 6.57 21.27
N LEU A 128 12.47 7.44 22.14
CA LEU A 128 12.53 7.20 23.58
C LEU A 128 11.13 7.36 24.20
N LEU A 129 10.87 6.62 25.28
CA LEU A 129 9.61 6.66 26.06
C LEU A 129 8.36 6.32 25.22
N PRO A 130 8.28 5.10 24.65
CA PRO A 130 7.09 4.69 23.90
C PRO A 130 5.89 4.50 24.83
N LEU A 131 4.69 4.86 24.36
CA LEU A 131 3.44 4.67 25.11
C LEU A 131 2.92 3.23 25.07
N THR A 132 3.53 2.38 24.24
CA THR A 132 3.23 0.94 24.15
C THR A 132 4.49 0.16 23.80
N SER A 133 4.56 -1.11 24.21
CA SER A 133 5.71 -1.96 23.92
C SER A 133 5.89 -2.16 22.40
N ALA A 134 7.10 -1.89 21.91
CA ALA A 134 7.47 -2.13 20.52
C ALA A 134 8.96 -2.51 20.46
N SER A 135 9.26 -3.64 19.80
CA SER A 135 10.64 -4.13 19.63
C SER A 135 11.16 -3.88 18.21
N GLY A 136 12.47 -4.02 18.05
CA GLY A 136 13.18 -3.87 16.78
C GLY A 136 13.30 -2.43 16.26
N LEU A 137 13.74 -2.31 15.01
CA LEU A 137 14.13 -1.06 14.37
C LEU A 137 12.93 -0.18 13.98
N SER A 138 13.15 1.13 13.87
CA SER A 138 12.09 2.11 13.61
C SER A 138 11.81 2.32 12.13
N PHE A 139 12.85 2.57 11.32
CA PHE A 139 12.70 3.02 9.94
C PHE A 139 12.74 1.87 8.93
N PRO A 140 11.82 1.80 7.95
CA PRO A 140 10.55 2.53 7.88
C PRO A 140 9.46 1.85 8.73
N SER A 141 8.38 2.58 9.03
CA SER A 141 7.27 2.08 9.84
C SER A 141 6.57 0.89 9.17
N GLY A 142 6.59 -0.26 9.85
CA GLY A 142 5.98 -1.50 9.33
C GLY A 142 4.46 -1.43 9.26
N HIS A 143 3.79 -0.84 10.27
CA HIS A 143 2.34 -0.67 10.23
C HIS A 143 1.94 0.24 9.08
N ALA A 144 2.62 1.38 8.91
CA ALA A 144 2.33 2.32 7.83
C ALA A 144 2.53 1.69 6.44
N MET A 145 3.64 0.95 6.26
CA MET A 145 3.96 0.30 5.00
C MET A 145 2.99 -0.84 4.66
N ILE A 146 2.67 -1.71 5.61
CA ILE A 146 1.74 -2.82 5.39
C ILE A 146 0.33 -2.26 5.12
N SER A 147 -0.10 -1.23 5.84
CA SER A 147 -1.38 -0.56 5.59
C SER A 147 -1.43 0.07 4.20
N ALA A 148 -0.37 0.77 3.77
CA ALA A 148 -0.28 1.32 2.42
C ALA A 148 -0.37 0.21 1.36
N CYS A 149 0.33 -0.92 1.54
CA CYS A 149 0.26 -2.07 0.64
C CYS A 149 -1.13 -2.71 0.60
N PHE A 150 -1.69 -3.08 1.76
CA PHE A 150 -2.93 -3.83 1.84
C PHE A 150 -4.15 -2.99 1.46
N TYR A 151 -4.32 -1.83 2.09
CA TYR A 151 -5.45 -0.94 1.78
C TYR A 151 -5.29 -0.28 0.42
N GLY A 152 -4.05 -0.02 -0.05
CA GLY A 152 -3.81 0.42 -1.42
C GLY A 152 -4.19 -0.64 -2.46
N LEU A 153 -3.96 -1.93 -2.18
CA LEU A 153 -4.49 -3.01 -3.00
C LEU A 153 -6.02 -3.05 -2.98
N LEU A 154 -6.67 -2.84 -1.83
CA LEU A 154 -8.13 -2.74 -1.75
C LEU A 154 -8.66 -1.53 -2.55
N ILE A 155 -7.99 -0.38 -2.50
CA ILE A 155 -8.30 0.80 -3.33
C ILE A 155 -8.27 0.41 -4.81
N TYR A 156 -7.22 -0.28 -5.26
CA TYR A 156 -7.11 -0.78 -6.63
C TYR A 156 -8.27 -1.74 -6.98
N LEU A 157 -8.63 -2.66 -6.08
CA LEU A 157 -9.73 -3.61 -6.31
C LEU A 157 -11.09 -2.90 -6.38
N VAL A 158 -11.35 -1.96 -5.47
CA VAL A 158 -12.57 -1.13 -5.46
C VAL A 158 -12.68 -0.32 -6.75
N TYR A 159 -11.59 0.33 -7.17
CA TYR A 159 -11.56 1.12 -8.40
C TYR A 159 -11.95 0.30 -9.64
N ASN A 160 -11.45 -0.95 -9.72
CA ASN A 160 -11.70 -1.82 -10.86
C ASN A 160 -13.04 -2.55 -10.83
N HIS A 161 -13.60 -2.84 -9.65
CA HIS A 161 -14.80 -3.70 -9.54
C HIS A 161 -16.08 -2.93 -9.21
N VAL A 162 -15.99 -1.75 -8.60
CA VAL A 162 -17.16 -0.92 -8.23
C VAL A 162 -17.44 0.11 -9.35
N ARG A 163 -17.83 -0.35 -10.54
CA ARG A 163 -18.02 0.54 -11.71
C ARG A 163 -19.39 1.21 -11.77
N ARG A 164 -20.45 0.56 -11.28
CA ARG A 164 -21.83 1.06 -11.36
C ARG A 164 -22.13 2.23 -10.42
N HIS A 165 -21.58 2.22 -9.21
CA HIS A 165 -21.88 3.22 -8.18
C HIS A 165 -20.69 4.16 -7.97
N LYS A 166 -20.58 5.20 -8.82
CA LYS A 166 -19.43 6.12 -8.84
C LYS A 166 -19.19 6.83 -7.50
N VAL A 167 -20.25 7.28 -6.83
CA VAL A 167 -20.15 7.97 -5.52
C VAL A 167 -19.59 7.01 -4.48
N TRP A 168 -20.20 5.83 -4.32
CA TRP A 168 -19.74 4.81 -3.39
C TRP A 168 -18.30 4.37 -3.63
N ARG A 169 -17.88 4.25 -4.90
CA ARG A 169 -16.49 3.97 -5.25
C ARG A 169 -15.53 5.00 -4.65
N TRP A 170 -15.82 6.28 -4.82
CA TRP A 170 -14.94 7.35 -4.30
C TRP A 170 -15.00 7.48 -2.79
N VAL A 171 -16.16 7.28 -2.17
CA VAL A 171 -16.31 7.22 -0.70
C VAL A 171 -15.44 6.11 -0.12
N LEU A 172 -15.50 4.90 -0.68
CA LEU A 172 -14.70 3.76 -0.22
C LEU A 172 -13.20 4.01 -0.40
N ILE A 173 -12.79 4.58 -1.53
CA ILE A 173 -11.38 4.94 -1.78
C ILE A 173 -10.91 5.98 -0.76
N GLY A 174 -11.70 7.02 -0.51
CA GLY A 174 -11.41 8.05 0.48
C GLY A 174 -11.31 7.48 1.90
N ALA A 175 -12.22 6.58 2.28
CA ALA A 175 -12.20 5.93 3.58
C ALA A 175 -10.95 5.06 3.78
N LEU A 176 -10.55 4.28 2.76
CA LEU A 176 -9.34 3.46 2.81
C LEU A 176 -8.06 4.31 2.87
N ALA A 177 -8.02 5.41 2.10
CA ALA A 177 -6.90 6.35 2.14
C ALA A 177 -6.78 7.04 3.50
N LEU A 178 -7.92 7.49 4.06
CA LEU A 178 -7.97 8.07 5.40
C LEU A 178 -7.52 7.06 6.47
N LEU A 179 -7.92 5.80 6.36
CA LEU A 179 -7.50 4.74 7.27
C LEU A 179 -5.96 4.56 7.26
N ILE A 180 -5.32 4.57 6.10
CA ILE A 180 -3.84 4.51 6.00
C ILE A 180 -3.20 5.68 6.78
N LEU A 181 -3.71 6.90 6.59
CA LEU A 181 -3.20 8.09 7.27
C LEU A 181 -3.40 8.02 8.79
N LEU A 182 -4.60 7.64 9.23
CA LEU A 182 -4.93 7.49 10.65
C LEU A 182 -4.05 6.45 11.31
N ILE A 183 -3.83 5.29 10.68
CA ILE A 183 -2.88 4.29 11.16
C ILE A 183 -1.49 4.90 11.30
N GLY A 184 -1.01 5.65 10.30
CA GLY A 184 0.26 6.36 10.39
C GLY A 184 0.35 7.29 11.61
N ILE A 185 -0.66 8.13 11.79
CA ILE A 185 -0.75 9.10 12.89
C ILE A 185 -0.72 8.40 14.25
N THR A 186 -1.45 7.27 14.42
CA THR A 186 -1.42 6.51 15.67
C THR A 186 -0.01 6.04 16.05
N ARG A 187 0.85 5.71 15.07
CA ARG A 187 2.23 5.26 15.34
C ARG A 187 3.12 6.39 15.84
N VAL A 188 2.89 7.61 15.36
CA VAL A 188 3.58 8.81 15.85
C VAL A 188 3.08 9.16 17.25
N TYR A 189 1.77 9.16 17.45
CA TYR A 189 1.15 9.42 18.75
C TYR A 189 1.66 8.48 19.84
N LEU A 190 1.71 7.17 19.55
CA LEU A 190 2.23 6.15 20.46
C LEU A 190 3.74 6.24 20.73
N ARG A 191 4.46 7.15 20.05
CA ARG A 191 5.92 7.32 20.13
C ARG A 191 6.70 6.04 19.83
N VAL A 192 6.14 5.18 18.98
CA VAL A 192 6.79 3.94 18.54
C VAL A 192 7.50 4.11 17.22
N HIS A 193 7.15 5.15 16.46
CA HIS A 193 7.78 5.54 15.20
C HIS A 193 7.83 7.07 15.11
N TYR A 194 8.85 7.57 14.43
CA TYR A 194 8.95 8.96 14.02
C TYR A 194 7.98 9.27 12.87
N ALA A 195 7.65 10.55 12.65
CA ALA A 195 6.78 10.94 11.55
C ALA A 195 7.41 10.63 10.19
N THR A 196 8.72 10.84 10.08
CA THR A 196 9.53 10.44 8.92
C THR A 196 9.48 8.93 8.66
N ASP A 197 9.51 8.08 9.69
CA ASP A 197 9.37 6.61 9.52
C ASP A 197 8.03 6.24 8.88
N VAL A 198 6.96 6.94 9.29
CA VAL A 198 5.60 6.72 8.81
C VAL A 198 5.46 7.17 7.36
N MET A 199 5.93 8.38 7.04
CA MET A 199 5.93 8.89 5.67
C MET A 199 6.72 7.98 4.74
N ALA A 200 7.94 7.59 5.14
CA ALA A 200 8.77 6.66 4.38
C ALA A 200 8.08 5.30 4.20
N GLY A 201 7.42 4.77 5.24
CA GLY A 201 6.66 3.53 5.15
C GLY A 201 5.52 3.61 4.13
N ILE A 202 4.75 4.69 4.14
CA ILE A 202 3.65 4.91 3.18
C ILE A 202 4.21 5.01 1.76
N LEU A 203 5.24 5.83 1.53
CA LEU A 203 5.85 6.01 0.22
C LEU A 203 6.42 4.69 -0.31
N ALA A 204 7.18 3.95 0.50
CA ALA A 204 7.72 2.65 0.11
C ALA A 204 6.61 1.64 -0.24
N GLY A 205 5.51 1.62 0.54
CA GLY A 205 4.36 0.76 0.26
C GLY A 205 3.64 1.12 -1.04
N ILE A 206 3.42 2.41 -1.30
CA ILE A 206 2.82 2.87 -2.55
C ILE A 206 3.73 2.54 -3.74
N SER A 207 5.03 2.84 -3.66
CA SER A 207 5.99 2.50 -4.71
C SER A 207 6.02 1.00 -5.00
N TRP A 208 5.98 0.15 -3.96
CA TRP A 208 5.86 -1.29 -4.12
C TRP A 208 4.59 -1.69 -4.89
N LEU A 209 3.44 -1.12 -4.57
CA LEU A 209 2.19 -1.41 -5.28
C LEU A 209 2.23 -1.00 -6.75
N LEU A 210 2.78 0.16 -7.05
CA LEU A 210 2.89 0.69 -8.41
C LEU A 210 3.82 -0.16 -9.28
N ILE A 211 4.73 -0.92 -8.69
CA ILE A 211 5.57 -1.89 -9.38
C ILE A 211 4.89 -3.26 -9.46
N ALA A 212 4.41 -3.78 -8.32
CA ALA A 212 3.91 -5.14 -8.20
C ALA A 212 2.63 -5.37 -9.02
N ILE A 213 1.67 -4.43 -8.98
CA ILE A 213 0.38 -4.61 -9.67
C ILE A 213 0.57 -4.69 -11.20
N PRO A 214 1.23 -3.74 -11.88
CA PRO A 214 1.42 -3.82 -13.33
C PRO A 214 2.24 -5.04 -13.74
N LEU A 215 3.27 -5.40 -12.96
CA LEU A 215 4.08 -6.59 -13.22
C LEU A 215 3.22 -7.86 -13.18
N LEU A 216 2.40 -8.03 -12.14
CA LEU A 216 1.52 -9.19 -12.00
C LEU A 216 0.46 -9.25 -13.09
N ARG A 217 -0.10 -8.12 -13.51
CA ARG A 217 -1.03 -8.05 -14.65
C ARG A 217 -0.36 -8.43 -15.97
N ARG A 218 0.89 -8.01 -16.18
CA ARG A 218 1.65 -8.36 -17.39
C ARG A 218 1.95 -9.86 -17.42
N LEU A 219 2.34 -10.44 -16.28
CA LEU A 219 2.54 -11.88 -16.13
C LEU A 219 1.25 -12.65 -16.42
N GLU A 220 0.11 -12.22 -15.89
CA GLU A 220 -1.20 -12.79 -16.20
C GLU A 220 -1.47 -12.80 -17.72
N GLY A 221 -1.22 -11.68 -18.41
CA GLY A 221 -1.43 -11.58 -19.86
C GLY A 221 -0.53 -12.52 -20.66
N VAL A 222 0.75 -12.60 -20.31
CA VAL A 222 1.72 -13.50 -20.96
C VAL A 222 1.32 -14.96 -20.77
N ILE A 223 0.94 -15.34 -19.55
CA ILE A 223 0.56 -16.72 -19.22
C ILE A 223 -0.74 -17.09 -19.94
N LYS A 224 -1.78 -16.25 -19.90
CA LYS A 224 -3.03 -16.52 -20.64
C LYS A 224 -2.79 -16.66 -22.15
N LYS A 225 -1.92 -15.83 -22.73
CA LYS A 225 -1.56 -15.94 -24.16
C LYS A 225 -0.85 -17.25 -24.46
N ARG A 226 0.04 -17.72 -23.57
CA ARG A 226 0.75 -19.00 -23.71
C ARG A 226 -0.20 -20.19 -23.68
N TYR A 227 -1.11 -20.24 -22.70
CA TYR A 227 -2.13 -21.29 -22.61
C TYR A 227 -3.08 -21.30 -23.81
N ARG A 228 -3.47 -20.14 -24.32
CA ARG A 228 -4.32 -20.06 -25.52
C ARG A 228 -3.64 -20.58 -26.78
N ASN A 229 -2.32 -20.44 -26.87
CA ASN A 229 -1.53 -20.79 -28.06
C ASN A 229 -0.95 -22.21 -28.00
N ASP A 230 -1.12 -22.94 -26.89
CA ASP A 230 -0.66 -24.31 -26.70
C ASP A 230 -1.85 -25.22 -26.31
N PRO A 231 -2.40 -26.00 -27.26
CA PRO A 231 -3.58 -26.84 -27.04
C PRO A 231 -3.41 -27.87 -25.92
N GLN A 232 -2.19 -28.39 -25.69
CA GLN A 232 -1.92 -29.40 -24.66
C GLN A 232 -1.95 -28.80 -23.24
N LEU A 233 -1.67 -27.51 -23.11
CA LEU A 233 -1.77 -26.77 -21.86
C LEU A 233 -3.21 -26.31 -21.56
N ALA A 234 -4.01 -26.01 -22.60
CA ALA A 234 -5.41 -25.63 -22.44
C ALA A 234 -6.28 -26.76 -21.87
N GLU A 235 -6.01 -28.00 -22.27
CA GLU A 235 -6.74 -29.20 -21.81
C GLU A 235 -6.55 -29.47 -20.31
N LYS A 236 -5.36 -29.16 -19.76
CA LYS A 236 -5.06 -29.27 -18.31
C LYS A 236 -5.74 -28.20 -17.44
N GLN A 237 -6.28 -27.14 -18.02
CA GLN A 237 -6.92 -26.04 -17.29
C GLN A 237 -8.45 -26.20 -17.18
N ALA A 238 -9.04 -27.08 -17.99
CA ALA A 238 -10.48 -27.37 -18.03
C ALA A 238 -10.91 -28.45 -17.01
N LEU A 239 -9.95 -29.13 -16.38
CA LEU A 239 -10.13 -30.01 -15.22
C LEU A 239 -9.88 -29.24 -13.92
#